data_AF-E4THU3-F1
#
_entry.id   AF-E4THU3-F1
#
_cell.length_a   1.000
_cell.length_b   1.000
_cell.length_c   1.000
_cell.angle_alpha   90.00
_cell.angle_beta   90.00
_cell.angle_gamma   90.00
#
_symmetry.space_group_name_H-M   'P 1'
#
loop_
_entity.id
_entity.type
_entity.pdbx_description
1 polymer ?
#
loop_
_entity_poly.entity_id
_entity_poly.type
_entity_poly.pdbx_seq_one_letter_code
_entity_poly.pdbx_strand_id
1 'polypeptide(L)'
;MVRFTLFFISLVFSFSFLYADDDQLVKILNREKELLEMEKNLNIEYNERKTSILNNTNECLSRAKTKKEIRDCNKFKRDETEFLQKEMKFRKEQIAQERKELAEQKKKLKPRRKRKS
;
A
#
# COMPACT_ATOMS: atom_id res chain seq x y z
N MET A 1 -25.29 32.26 37.53
CA MET A 1 -25.44 31.78 36.14
C MET A 1 -24.12 31.63 35.37
N VAL A 2 -23.12 32.51 35.55
CA VAL A 2 -21.83 32.46 34.80
C VAL A 2 -20.99 31.19 35.04
N ARG A 3 -21.08 30.55 36.22
CA ARG A 3 -20.37 29.29 36.51
C ARG A 3 -20.93 28.09 35.73
N PHE A 4 -22.22 28.11 35.38
CA PHE A 4 -22.86 27.03 34.63
C PHE A 4 -22.46 27.10 33.16
N THR A 5 -22.39 28.30 32.57
CA THR A 5 -21.97 28.48 31.17
C THR A 5 -20.50 28.09 30.95
N LEU A 6 -19.59 28.42 31.87
CA LEU A 6 -18.18 28.00 31.78
C LEU A 6 -18.01 26.47 31.90
N PHE A 7 -18.85 25.81 32.69
CA PHE A 7 -18.85 24.35 32.82
C PHE A 7 -19.31 23.67 31.52
N PHE A 8 -20.38 24.19 30.90
CA PHE A 8 -20.87 23.70 29.61
C PHE A 8 -19.88 23.94 28.47
N ILE A 9 -19.23 25.10 28.42
CA ILE A 9 -18.20 25.39 27.41
C ILE A 9 -17.01 24.44 27.58
N SER A 10 -16.55 24.20 28.82
CA SER A 10 -15.48 23.23 29.12
C SER A 10 -15.86 21.81 28.69
N LEU A 11 -17.09 21.37 28.97
CA LEU A 11 -17.58 20.05 28.61
C LEU A 11 -17.66 19.89 27.09
N VAL A 12 -18.22 20.87 26.37
CA VAL A 12 -18.28 20.89 24.90
C VAL A 12 -16.89 20.91 24.28
N PHE A 13 -15.95 21.71 24.82
CA PHE A 13 -14.56 21.73 24.35
C PHE A 13 -13.85 20.38 24.54
N SER A 14 -14.17 19.69 25.64
CA SER A 14 -13.64 18.35 25.94
C SER A 14 -14.20 17.29 24.98
N PHE A 15 -15.48 17.39 24.62
CA PHE A 15 -16.11 16.52 23.63
C PHE A 15 -15.61 16.78 22.21
N SER A 16 -15.37 18.05 21.83
CA SER A 16 -14.82 18.40 20.52
C SER A 16 -13.38 17.90 20.34
N PHE A 17 -12.58 17.86 21.40
CA PHE A 17 -11.22 17.31 21.34
C PHE A 17 -11.21 15.78 21.23
N LEU A 18 -12.18 15.10 21.87
CA LEU A 18 -12.31 13.63 21.80
C LEU A 18 -12.72 13.15 20.41
N TYR A 19 -13.70 13.81 19.78
CA TYR A 19 -14.22 13.42 18.46
C TYR A 19 -13.26 13.73 17.30
N ALA A 20 -12.43 14.77 17.41
CA ALA A 20 -11.48 15.14 16.36
C ALA A 20 -10.37 14.09 16.15
N ASP A 21 -9.95 13.41 17.23
CA ASP A 21 -8.96 12.33 17.17
C ASP A 21 -9.55 11.05 16.55
N ASP A 22 -10.83 10.76 16.79
CA ASP A 22 -11.52 9.59 16.22
C ASP A 22 -11.68 9.70 14.69
N ASP A 23 -12.01 10.88 14.16
CA ASP A 23 -12.12 11.10 12.70
C ASP A 23 -10.78 10.90 11.97
N GLN A 24 -9.66 11.34 12.57
CA GLN A 24 -8.33 11.11 12.02
C GLN A 24 -7.92 9.64 12.12
N LEU A 25 -8.29 8.97 13.21
CA LEU A 25 -8.04 7.54 13.40
C LEU A 25 -8.79 6.70 12.35
N VAL A 26 -10.05 7.03 12.07
CA VAL A 26 -10.86 6.37 11.03
C VAL A 26 -10.25 6.56 9.65
N LYS A 27 -9.78 7.77 9.32
CA LYS A 27 -9.07 8.04 8.05
C LYS A 27 -7.81 7.19 7.90
N ILE A 28 -7.02 7.07 8.96
CA ILE A 28 -5.81 6.24 8.96
C ILE A 28 -6.16 4.76 8.80
N LEU A 29 -7.16 4.26 9.52
CA LEU A 29 -7.64 2.88 9.41
C LEU A 29 -8.13 2.55 7.99
N ASN A 30 -8.87 3.46 7.37
CA ASN A 30 -9.31 3.29 5.99
C ASN A 30 -8.11 3.26 5.04
N ARG A 31 -7.13 4.15 5.22
CA ARG A 31 -5.92 4.15 4.40
C ARG A 31 -5.06 2.89 4.58
N GLU A 32 -5.01 2.31 5.79
CA GLU A 32 -4.36 1.01 6.01
C GLU A 32 -5.05 -0.13 5.28
N LYS A 33 -6.38 -0.13 5.27
CA LYS A 33 -7.16 -1.13 4.52
C LYS A 33 -6.89 -1.01 3.02
N GLU A 34 -6.92 0.21 2.49
CA GLU A 34 -6.59 0.48 1.08
C GLU A 34 -5.17 -0.01 0.74
N LEU A 35 -4.17 0.28 1.57
CA LEU A 35 -2.80 -0.19 1.36
C LEU A 35 -2.69 -1.72 1.35
N LEU A 36 -3.41 -2.38 2.25
CA LEU A 36 -3.42 -3.83 2.34
C LEU A 36 -4.14 -4.46 1.14
N GLU A 37 -5.20 -3.84 0.65
CA GLU A 37 -5.89 -4.25 -0.57
C GLU A 37 -5.01 -4.04 -1.81
N MET A 38 -4.30 -2.91 -1.91
CA MET A 38 -3.33 -2.67 -2.97
C MET A 38 -2.21 -3.73 -2.98
N GLU A 39 -1.68 -4.13 -1.82
CA GLU A 39 -0.68 -5.22 -1.74
C GLU A 39 -1.22 -6.56 -2.22
N LYS A 40 -2.47 -6.89 -1.87
CA LYS A 40 -3.13 -8.11 -2.34
C LYS A 40 -3.31 -8.10 -3.85
N ASN A 41 -3.86 -7.01 -4.38
CA ASN A 41 -4.10 -6.84 -5.81
C ASN A 41 -2.78 -6.90 -6.59
N LEU A 42 -1.72 -6.27 -6.06
CA LEU A 42 -0.38 -6.32 -6.64
C LEU A 42 0.16 -7.76 -6.73
N ASN A 43 -0.04 -8.57 -5.70
CA ASN A 43 0.39 -9.97 -5.70
C ASN A 43 -0.43 -10.84 -6.67
N ILE A 44 -1.73 -10.57 -6.79
CA ILE A 44 -2.61 -11.26 -7.76
C ILE A 44 -2.15 -10.91 -9.18
N GLU A 45 -2.04 -9.62 -9.50
CA GLU A 45 -1.60 -9.11 -10.80
C GLU A 45 -0.23 -9.69 -11.20
N TYR A 46 0.71 -9.77 -10.25
CA TYR A 46 2.01 -10.38 -10.47
C TYR A 46 1.91 -11.85 -10.89
N ASN A 47 1.09 -12.63 -10.18
CA ASN A 47 0.93 -14.05 -10.46
C ASN A 47 0.24 -14.29 -11.80
N GLU A 48 -0.76 -13.48 -12.14
CA GLU A 48 -1.44 -13.54 -13.44
C GLU A 48 -0.49 -13.22 -14.58
N ARG A 49 0.26 -12.11 -14.49
CA ARG A 49 1.25 -11.73 -15.50
C ARG A 49 2.35 -12.76 -15.62
N LYS A 50 2.88 -13.28 -14.51
CA LYS A 50 3.89 -14.35 -14.52
C LYS A 50 3.39 -15.60 -15.24
N THR A 51 2.13 -15.97 -15.02
CA THR A 51 1.50 -17.11 -15.69
C THR A 51 1.31 -16.84 -17.18
N SER A 52 0.91 -15.62 -17.55
CA SER A 52 0.80 -15.18 -18.94
C SER A 52 2.14 -15.25 -19.67
N ILE A 53 3.22 -14.72 -19.09
CA ILE A 53 4.58 -14.80 -19.65
C ILE A 53 4.98 -16.26 -19.89
N LEU A 54 4.71 -17.14 -18.92
CA LEU A 54 5.03 -18.56 -19.04
C LEU A 54 4.25 -19.23 -20.17
N ASN A 55 2.93 -18.99 -20.25
CA ASN A 55 2.07 -19.56 -21.29
C ASN A 55 2.48 -19.08 -22.68
N ASN A 56 2.70 -17.78 -22.85
CA ASN A 56 3.14 -17.18 -24.10
C ASN A 56 4.51 -17.75 -24.52
N THR A 57 5.43 -17.93 -23.57
CA THR A 57 6.73 -18.53 -23.87
C THR A 57 6.58 -19.99 -24.31
N ASN A 58 5.75 -20.78 -23.64
CA ASN A 58 5.52 -22.17 -23.99
C ASN A 58 4.86 -22.31 -25.37
N GLU A 59 3.93 -21.42 -25.71
CA GLU A 59 3.32 -21.33 -27.04
C GLU A 59 4.33 -20.91 -28.12
N CYS A 60 5.23 -19.98 -27.80
CA CYS A 60 6.33 -19.60 -28.69
C CYS A 60 7.28 -20.79 -28.94
N LEU A 61 7.65 -21.51 -27.87
CA LEU A 61 8.54 -22.67 -27.94
C LEU A 61 7.91 -23.86 -28.67
N SER A 62 6.61 -24.08 -28.55
CA SER A 62 5.92 -25.18 -29.25
C SER A 62 5.83 -24.94 -30.76
N ARG A 63 5.85 -23.68 -31.20
CA ARG A 63 5.85 -23.28 -32.62
C ARG A 63 7.25 -23.15 -33.22
N ALA A 64 8.26 -22.96 -32.38
CA ALA A 64 9.64 -22.76 -32.83
C ALA A 64 10.19 -24.03 -33.52
N LYS A 65 10.72 -23.86 -34.73
CA LYS A 65 11.33 -24.95 -35.52
C LYS A 65 12.85 -24.84 -35.57
N THR A 66 13.40 -23.65 -35.30
CA THR A 66 14.82 -23.36 -35.40
C THR A 66 15.44 -23.01 -34.06
N LYS A 67 16.76 -23.24 -33.93
CA LYS A 67 17.54 -22.79 -32.76
C LYS A 67 17.55 -21.27 -32.59
N LYS A 68 17.31 -20.51 -33.66
CA LYS A 68 17.21 -19.04 -33.58
C LYS A 68 15.91 -18.64 -32.91
N GLU A 69 14.77 -19.16 -33.38
CA GLU A 69 13.45 -18.90 -32.79
C GLU A 69 13.39 -19.30 -31.31
N ILE A 70 13.97 -20.46 -30.93
CA ILE A 70 14.04 -20.88 -29.52
C ILE A 70 14.84 -19.86 -28.67
N ARG A 71 15.94 -19.32 -29.20
CA ARG A 71 16.73 -18.28 -28.51
C ARG A 71 15.93 -17.00 -28.37
N ASP A 72 15.18 -16.62 -29.40
CA ASP A 72 14.36 -15.41 -29.40
C ASP A 72 13.19 -15.54 -28.40
N CYS A 73 12.48 -16.67 -28.35
CA CYS A 73 11.44 -16.95 -27.34
C CYS A 73 12.01 -16.87 -25.91
N ASN A 74 13.19 -17.47 -25.67
CA ASN A 74 13.83 -17.43 -24.36
C ASN A 74 14.39 -16.04 -23.99
N LYS A 75 14.78 -15.24 -24.99
CA LYS A 75 15.17 -13.84 -24.76
C LYS A 75 13.94 -13.02 -24.35
N PHE A 76 12.85 -13.15 -25.09
CA PHE A 76 11.58 -12.50 -24.77
C PHE A 76 11.12 -12.81 -23.33
N LYS A 77 11.11 -14.10 -22.94
CA LYS A 77 10.80 -14.50 -21.56
C LYS A 77 11.66 -13.77 -20.53
N ARG A 78 12.98 -13.73 -20.74
CA ARG A 78 13.91 -13.06 -19.81
C ARG A 78 13.59 -11.57 -19.70
N ASP A 79 13.50 -10.89 -20.84
CA ASP A 79 13.24 -9.46 -20.91
C ASP A 79 11.91 -9.09 -20.21
N GLU A 80 10.84 -9.85 -20.46
CA GLU A 80 9.54 -9.65 -19.79
C GLU A 80 9.59 -9.95 -18.29
N THR A 81 10.27 -11.02 -17.88
CA THR A 81 10.41 -11.32 -16.44
C THR A 81 11.22 -10.26 -15.70
N GLU A 82 12.28 -9.73 -16.30
CA GLU A 82 13.08 -8.65 -15.73
C GLU A 82 12.27 -7.36 -15.63
N PHE A 83 11.49 -7.04 -16.66
CA PHE A 83 10.58 -5.90 -16.63
C PHE A 83 9.56 -6.04 -15.50
N LEU A 84 8.88 -7.19 -15.40
CA LEU A 84 7.90 -7.46 -14.35
C LEU A 84 8.53 -7.37 -12.95
N GLN A 85 9.75 -7.87 -12.76
CA GLN A 85 10.46 -7.75 -11.48
C GLN A 85 10.76 -6.30 -11.11
N LYS A 86 11.21 -5.48 -12.07
CA LYS A 86 11.49 -4.06 -11.86
C LYS A 86 10.21 -3.30 -11.51
N GLU A 87 9.12 -3.53 -12.25
CA GLU A 87 7.82 -2.92 -11.98
C GLU A 87 7.31 -3.28 -10.58
N MET A 88 7.41 -4.56 -10.20
CA MET A 88 6.99 -5.03 -8.88
C MET A 88 7.82 -4.43 -7.75
N LYS A 89 9.13 -4.29 -7.96
CA LYS A 89 10.01 -3.65 -6.99
C LYS A 89 9.59 -2.20 -6.77
N PHE A 90 9.39 -1.45 -7.86
CA PHE A 90 8.96 -0.06 -7.82
C PHE A 90 7.62 0.13 -7.09
N ARG A 91 6.59 -0.67 -7.43
CA ARG A 91 5.29 -0.59 -6.76
C ARG A 91 5.35 -0.97 -5.28
N LYS A 92 6.17 -1.98 -4.90
CA LYS A 92 6.40 -2.31 -3.49
C LYS A 92 7.09 -1.17 -2.73
N GLU A 93 8.04 -0.48 -3.36
CA GLU A 93 8.71 0.68 -2.78
C GLU A 93 7.73 1.84 -2.55
N GLN A 94 6.82 2.09 -3.50
CA GLN A 94 5.74 3.09 -3.33
C GLN A 94 4.84 2.75 -2.14
N ILE A 95 4.34 1.52 -2.06
CA ILE A 95 3.50 1.08 -0.93
C ILE A 95 4.28 1.19 0.40
N ALA A 96 5.56 0.82 0.41
CA ALA A 96 6.40 0.93 1.60
C ALA A 96 6.61 2.40 2.04
N GLN A 97 6.72 3.32 1.08
CA GLN A 97 6.80 4.75 1.35
C GLN A 97 5.48 5.26 1.97
N GLU A 98 4.34 4.92 1.38
CA GLU A 98 3.03 5.30 1.92
C GLU A 98 2.82 4.74 3.34
N ARG A 99 3.26 3.51 3.62
CA ARG A 99 3.24 2.96 4.98
C ARG A 99 4.12 3.72 5.96
N LYS A 100 5.28 4.22 5.54
CA LYS A 100 6.14 5.05 6.39
C LYS A 100 5.47 6.38 6.72
N GLU A 101 4.90 7.04 5.72
CA GLU A 101 4.17 8.30 5.89
C GLU A 101 2.98 8.12 6.84
N LEU A 102 2.22 7.04 6.67
CA LEU A 102 1.11 6.70 7.55
C LEU A 102 1.58 6.40 8.99
N ALA A 103 2.72 5.73 9.15
CA ALA A 103 3.31 5.48 10.47
C ALA A 103 3.76 6.78 11.16
N GLU A 104 4.24 7.76 10.40
CA GLU A 104 4.56 9.09 10.94
C GLU A 104 3.30 9.86 11.35
N GLN A 105 2.22 9.80 10.57
CA GLN A 105 0.93 10.37 10.94
C GLN A 105 0.39 9.76 12.23
N LYS A 106 0.47 8.43 12.37
CA LYS A 106 0.11 7.73 13.61
C LYS A 106 0.93 8.17 14.82
N LYS A 107 2.23 8.46 14.64
CA LYS A 107 3.08 8.97 15.73
C LYS A 107 2.68 10.38 16.18
N LYS A 108 2.23 11.23 15.26
CA LYS A 108 1.74 12.58 15.57
C LYS A 108 0.42 12.57 16.34
N LEU A 109 -0.43 11.58 16.09
CA LEU A 109 -1.73 11.40 16.76
C LEU A 109 -1.66 10.75 18.14
N LYS A 110 -0.58 10.02 18.47
CA LYS A 110 -0.41 9.55 19.84
C LYS A 110 -0.24 10.76 20.76
N PRO A 111 -1.10 10.95 21.78
CA PRO A 111 -0.88 12.03 22.72
C PRO A 111 0.51 11.85 23.32
N ARG A 112 1.35 12.89 23.19
CA ARG A 112 2.56 13.04 24.00
C ARG A 112 2.07 12.93 25.45
N ARG A 113 2.11 11.73 26.03
CA ARG A 113 1.96 11.54 27.47
C ARG A 113 3.06 12.41 28.07
N LYS A 114 2.69 13.62 28.51
CA LYS A 114 3.59 14.51 29.24
C LYS A 114 4.11 13.66 30.39
N ARG A 115 5.39 13.26 30.32
CA ARG A 115 6.14 12.86 31.50
C ARG A 115 6.02 14.06 32.43
N LYS A 116 5.11 13.99 33.40
CA LYS A 116 5.19 14.87 34.55
C LYS A 116 6.46 14.45 35.27
N SER A 117 7.33 15.44 35.44
CA SER A 117 8.52 15.46 36.29
C SER A 117 8.26 14.80 37.63
#